data_AF-A0AAW3EF82-F1
#
_entry.id   AF-A0AAW3EF82-F1
#
_cell.length_a   1.000
_cell.length_b   1.000
_cell.length_c   1.000
_cell.angle_alpha   90.00
_cell.angle_beta   90.00
_cell.angle_gamma   90.00
#
_symmetry.space_group_name_H-M   'P 1'
#
loop_
_entity.id
_entity.type
_entity.pdbx_description
1 polymer ?
#
loop_
_entity_poly.entity_id
_entity_poly.type
_entity_poly.pdbx_seq_one_letter_code
_entity_poly.pdbx_strand_id
1 'polypeptide(L)'
;MNAKETLIAFMKDMNSWENRYRDAFMADHHVDKEPYLTELNKIFTNRCTVKERKYGRQVSMRVSFPPDYEPESDEIIEENTIKNKTSIIVQKHTGFENRYRYTLHFKNNEWRIDKKEWLDDEGWKRAYL
;
A
#
# COMPACT_ATOMS: atom_id res chain seq x y z
N MET A 1 -16.99 3.99 -2.56
CA MET A 1 -16.14 2.82 -2.29
C MET A 1 -16.23 2.48 -0.82
N ASN A 2 -16.43 1.21 -0.48
CA ASN A 2 -16.26 0.71 0.88
C ASN A 2 -14.75 0.54 1.22
N ALA A 3 -14.45 0.06 2.43
CA ALA A 3 -13.07 -0.10 2.89
C ALA A 3 -12.28 -1.08 2.01
N LYS A 4 -12.88 -2.24 1.68
CA LYS A 4 -12.29 -3.27 0.82
C LYS A 4 -11.97 -2.76 -0.58
N GLU A 5 -12.93 -2.13 -1.24
CA GLU A 5 -12.76 -1.53 -2.56
C GLU A 5 -11.66 -0.46 -2.56
N THR A 6 -11.58 0.34 -1.50
CA THR A 6 -10.54 1.36 -1.33
C THR A 6 -9.15 0.73 -1.25
N LEU A 7 -9.01 -0.35 -0.47
CA LEU A 7 -7.75 -1.07 -0.34
C LEU A 7 -7.33 -1.72 -1.67
N ILE A 8 -8.24 -2.44 -2.33
CA ILE A 8 -7.95 -3.09 -3.63
C ILE A 8 -7.51 -2.05 -4.64
N ALA A 9 -8.21 -0.92 -4.71
CA ALA A 9 -7.85 0.14 -5.65
C ALA A 9 -6.49 0.76 -5.34
N PHE A 10 -6.15 0.97 -4.05
CA PHE A 10 -4.80 1.38 -3.66
C PHE A 10 -3.74 0.36 -4.07
N MET A 11 -3.97 -0.93 -3.84
CA MET A 11 -3.02 -1.98 -4.22
C MET A 11 -2.80 -2.04 -5.73
N LYS A 12 -3.85 -1.83 -6.53
CA LYS A 12 -3.77 -1.75 -8.00
C LYS A 12 -2.96 -0.53 -8.46
N ASP A 13 -3.27 0.64 -7.89
CA ASP A 13 -2.55 1.88 -8.18
C ASP A 13 -1.05 1.71 -7.81
N MET A 14 -0.75 1.11 -6.66
CA MET A 14 0.62 0.85 -6.20
C MET A 14 1.35 -0.20 -7.04
N ASN A 15 0.73 -1.34 -7.37
CA ASN A 15 1.34 -2.36 -8.23
C ASN A 15 1.73 -1.78 -9.60
N SER A 16 0.82 -1.01 -10.22
CA SER A 16 1.09 -0.36 -11.50
C SER A 16 2.26 0.63 -11.40
N TRP A 17 2.25 1.48 -10.36
CA TRP A 17 3.34 2.42 -10.11
C TRP A 17 4.69 1.72 -9.86
N GLU A 18 4.71 0.67 -9.03
CA GLU A 18 5.93 -0.08 -8.70
C GLU A 18 6.57 -0.69 -9.94
N ASN A 19 5.77 -1.36 -10.78
CA ASN A 19 6.25 -1.98 -12.00
C ASN A 19 6.79 -0.94 -12.98
N ARG A 20 6.05 0.15 -13.22
CA ARG A 20 6.51 1.21 -14.15
C ARG A 20 7.79 1.90 -13.69
N TYR A 21 7.89 2.24 -12.40
CA TYR A 21 9.08 2.90 -11.88
C TYR A 21 10.27 1.95 -11.87
N ARG A 22 10.06 0.69 -11.51
CA ARG A 22 11.10 -0.35 -11.57
C ARG A 22 11.62 -0.50 -12.99
N ASP A 23 10.75 -0.67 -13.98
CA ASP A 23 11.18 -0.90 -15.37
C ASP A 23 11.99 0.28 -15.91
N ALA A 24 11.57 1.51 -15.60
CA ALA A 24 12.32 2.70 -15.98
C ALA A 24 13.68 2.79 -15.26
N PHE A 25 13.72 2.48 -13.96
CA PHE A 25 14.97 2.47 -13.17
C PHE A 25 15.95 1.38 -13.65
N MET A 26 15.44 0.22 -14.08
CA MET A 26 16.27 -0.85 -14.62
C MET A 26 16.79 -0.54 -16.03
N ALA A 27 16.02 0.21 -16.82
CA ALA A 27 16.46 0.72 -18.13
C ALA A 27 17.50 1.83 -17.99
N ASP A 28 17.32 2.74 -17.02
CA ASP A 28 18.26 3.81 -16.69
C ASP A 28 18.27 4.09 -15.18
N HIS A 29 19.41 3.84 -14.53
CA HIS A 29 19.58 4.07 -13.10
C HIS A 29 19.61 5.57 -12.73
N HIS A 30 19.69 6.45 -13.73
CA HIS A 30 19.61 7.92 -13.59
C HIS A 30 18.27 8.49 -14.02
N VAL A 31 17.24 7.65 -14.24
CA VAL A 31 15.89 8.09 -14.60
C VAL A 31 15.42 9.22 -13.69
N ASP A 32 14.77 10.23 -14.29
CA ASP A 32 14.12 11.29 -13.54
C ASP A 32 13.02 10.69 -12.65
N LYS A 33 13.17 10.88 -11.35
CA LYS A 33 12.27 10.31 -10.33
C LYS A 33 11.08 11.22 -10.07
N GLU A 34 11.13 12.49 -10.46
CA GLU A 34 10.08 13.46 -10.15
C GLU A 34 8.69 12.98 -10.62
N PRO A 35 8.51 12.52 -11.88
CA PRO A 35 7.19 12.14 -12.36
C PRO A 35 6.58 10.98 -11.56
N TYR A 36 7.42 10.02 -11.16
CA TYR A 36 7.02 8.88 -10.35
C TYR A 36 6.72 9.29 -8.91
N LEU A 37 7.47 10.23 -8.34
CA LEU A 37 7.18 10.75 -7.00
C LEU A 37 5.86 11.53 -6.99
N THR A 38 5.60 12.34 -8.01
CA THR A 38 4.35 13.09 -8.17
C THR A 38 3.16 12.15 -8.33
N GLU A 39 3.30 11.08 -9.12
CA GLU A 39 2.28 10.04 -9.22
C GLU A 39 2.02 9.36 -7.87
N LEU A 40 3.07 8.93 -7.18
CA LEU A 40 2.98 8.29 -5.87
C LEU A 40 2.27 9.20 -4.85
N ASN A 41 2.61 10.49 -4.84
CA ASN A 41 1.97 11.47 -3.98
C ASN A 41 0.47 11.62 -4.29
N LYS A 42 0.08 11.52 -5.56
CA LYS A 42 -1.33 11.52 -5.98
C LYS A 42 -2.07 10.28 -5.47
N ILE A 43 -1.46 9.09 -5.56
CA ILE A 43 -2.03 7.85 -4.99
C ILE A 43 -2.28 8.02 -3.50
N PHE A 44 -1.29 8.48 -2.74
CA PHE A 44 -1.42 8.68 -1.30
C PHE A 44 -2.44 9.77 -0.94
N THR A 45 -2.50 10.86 -1.69
CA THR A 45 -3.49 11.93 -1.50
C THR A 45 -4.91 11.42 -1.70
N ASN A 46 -5.12 10.52 -2.67
CA ASN A 46 -6.43 9.99 -2.99
C ASN A 46 -6.89 8.86 -2.06
N ARG A 47 -5.95 8.00 -1.63
CA ARG A 47 -6.28 6.73 -0.95
C ARG A 47 -5.94 6.70 0.53
N CYS A 48 -5.03 7.55 1.00
CA CYS A 48 -4.50 7.48 2.35
C CYS A 48 -4.97 8.64 3.24
N THR A 49 -4.83 8.49 4.55
CA THR A 49 -5.08 9.58 5.50
C THR A 49 -4.01 10.67 5.35
N VAL A 50 -4.44 11.94 5.43
CA VAL A 50 -3.54 13.10 5.35
C VAL A 50 -2.76 13.20 6.65
N LYS A 51 -1.49 12.78 6.60
CA LYS A 51 -0.52 12.89 7.69
C LYS A 51 0.90 12.79 7.14
N GLU A 52 1.84 13.39 7.85
CA GLU A 52 3.26 13.26 7.55
C GLU A 52 3.70 11.79 7.70
N ARG A 53 4.42 11.29 6.69
CA ARG A 53 5.01 9.95 6.68
C ARG A 53 6.53 10.10 6.61
N LYS A 54 7.19 9.88 7.75
CA LYS A 54 8.66 9.96 7.88
C LYS A 54 9.41 8.80 7.21
N TYR A 55 8.69 7.73 6.91
CA TYR A 55 9.20 6.49 6.32
C TYR A 55 8.17 5.96 5.33
N GLY A 56 8.58 5.02 4.47
CA GLY A 56 7.72 4.37 3.48
C GLY A 56 8.02 4.79 2.06
N ARG A 57 7.06 4.55 1.16
CA ARG A 57 7.29 4.68 -0.27
C ARG A 57 7.52 6.13 -0.70
N GLN A 58 6.73 7.08 -0.16
CA GLN A 58 6.86 8.51 -0.48
C GLN A 58 8.22 9.10 -0.10
N VAL A 59 8.96 8.47 0.83
CA VAL A 59 10.28 8.93 1.28
C VAL A 59 11.41 8.21 0.55
N SER A 60 11.32 6.88 0.44
CA SER A 60 12.43 6.06 -0.05
C SER A 60 12.40 5.80 -1.56
N MET A 61 11.21 5.82 -2.17
CA MET A 61 10.94 5.35 -3.53
C MET A 61 11.56 3.98 -3.87
N ARG A 62 11.94 3.17 -2.88
CA ARG A 62 12.51 1.85 -3.16
C ARG A 62 11.45 0.96 -3.78
N VAL A 63 11.82 0.11 -4.72
CA VAL A 63 10.97 -0.91 -5.33
C VAL A 63 11.69 -2.26 -5.29
N SER A 64 10.92 -3.34 -5.31
CA SER A 64 11.37 -4.73 -5.18
C SER A 64 10.97 -5.52 -6.43
N PHE A 65 11.54 -6.72 -6.57
CA PHE A 65 11.05 -7.73 -7.50
C PHE A 65 10.93 -9.06 -6.77
N PRO A 66 9.73 -9.69 -6.73
CA PRO A 66 8.46 -9.21 -7.28
C PRO A 66 7.91 -7.96 -6.55
N PRO A 67 6.87 -7.27 -7.09
CA PRO A 67 6.30 -6.06 -6.45
C PRO A 67 5.75 -6.33 -5.04
N ASP A 68 5.71 -5.29 -4.22
CA ASP A 68 5.23 -5.39 -2.83
C ASP A 68 3.70 -5.40 -2.75
N TYR A 69 3.01 -5.03 -3.81
CA TYR A 69 1.55 -5.14 -3.93
C TYR A 69 1.24 -6.00 -5.16
N GLU A 70 0.47 -7.07 -5.01
CA GLU A 70 0.05 -7.91 -6.15
C GLU A 70 -1.42 -8.31 -5.99
N PRO A 71 -2.37 -7.39 -6.22
CA PRO A 71 -3.78 -7.57 -5.87
C PRO A 71 -4.50 -8.68 -6.64
N GLU A 72 -3.90 -9.20 -7.71
CA GLU A 72 -4.44 -10.35 -8.44
C GLU A 72 -4.03 -11.69 -7.79
N SER A 73 -2.94 -11.71 -7.01
CA SER A 73 -2.49 -12.90 -6.27
C SER A 73 -2.74 -12.81 -4.76
N ASP A 74 -2.75 -11.61 -4.19
CA ASP A 74 -2.91 -11.35 -2.76
C ASP A 74 -4.38 -11.57 -2.35
N GLU A 75 -4.62 -12.32 -1.28
CA GLU A 75 -5.96 -12.70 -0.84
C GLU A 75 -6.42 -11.84 0.36
N ILE A 76 -7.61 -11.26 0.29
CA ILE A 76 -8.26 -10.64 1.45
C ILE A 76 -8.95 -11.74 2.27
N ILE A 77 -8.38 -12.09 3.42
CA ILE A 77 -8.84 -13.21 4.25
C ILE A 77 -9.71 -12.81 5.43
N GLU A 78 -9.63 -11.54 5.88
CA GLU A 78 -10.45 -11.05 6.99
C GLU A 78 -10.77 -9.56 6.81
N GLU A 79 -12.01 -9.18 7.14
CA GLU A 79 -12.44 -7.79 7.23
C GLU A 79 -13.25 -7.60 8.53
N ASN A 80 -12.78 -6.70 9.38
CA ASN A 80 -13.44 -6.38 10.64
C ASN A 80 -13.68 -4.87 10.74
N THR A 81 -14.95 -4.48 10.71
CA THR A 81 -15.39 -3.08 10.79
C THR A 81 -16.00 -2.78 12.16
N ILE A 82 -15.43 -1.80 12.84
CA ILE A 82 -15.92 -1.27 14.12
C ILE A 82 -16.16 0.24 13.94
N LYS A 83 -17.43 0.63 13.84
CA LYS A 83 -17.86 2.02 13.61
C LYS A 83 -17.22 2.60 12.34
N ASN A 84 -16.34 3.59 12.50
CA ASN A 84 -15.68 4.33 11.42
C ASN A 84 -14.25 3.84 11.17
N LYS A 85 -13.93 2.60 11.55
CA LYS A 85 -12.62 2.00 11.39
C LYS A 85 -12.76 0.56 10.90
N THR A 86 -11.97 0.18 9.92
CA THR A 86 -11.93 -1.19 9.38
C THR A 86 -10.50 -1.70 9.39
N SER A 87 -10.31 -2.92 9.87
CA SER A 87 -9.07 -3.68 9.72
C SER A 87 -9.28 -4.74 8.64
N ILE A 88 -8.38 -4.79 7.67
CA ILE A 88 -8.40 -5.79 6.59
C ILE A 88 -7.10 -6.57 6.65
N ILE A 89 -7.18 -7.90 6.71
CA ILE A 89 -6.02 -8.79 6.64
C ILE A 89 -5.88 -9.30 5.22
N VAL A 90 -4.67 -9.13 4.68
CA VAL A 90 -4.28 -9.58 3.35
C VAL A 90 -3.19 -10.64 3.50
N GLN A 91 -3.43 -11.82 2.96
CA GLN A 91 -2.44 -12.86 2.78
C GLN A 91 -1.67 -12.58 1.48
N LYS A 92 -0.37 -12.38 1.59
CA LYS A 92 0.51 -12.24 0.44
C LYS A 92 0.98 -13.60 -0.03
N HIS A 93 0.92 -13.80 -1.35
CA HIS A 93 1.45 -14.99 -2.02
C HIS A 93 2.64 -14.68 -2.93
N THR A 94 2.88 -13.39 -3.18
CA THR A 94 3.97 -12.91 -4.03
C THR A 94 5.13 -12.39 -3.18
N GLY A 95 6.34 -12.90 -3.46
CA GLY A 95 7.55 -12.60 -2.71
C GLY A 95 7.63 -13.40 -1.42
N PHE A 96 7.94 -12.73 -0.30
CA PHE A 96 7.90 -13.36 1.01
C PHE A 96 6.46 -13.55 1.47
N GLU A 97 6.03 -14.81 1.63
CA GLU A 97 4.70 -15.15 2.11
C GLU A 97 4.50 -14.59 3.52
N ASN A 98 3.52 -13.70 3.68
CA ASN A 98 3.25 -13.04 4.93
C ASN A 98 1.82 -12.48 4.98
N ARG A 99 1.34 -12.13 6.17
CA ARG A 99 0.08 -11.42 6.39
C ARG A 99 0.34 -9.96 6.68
N TYR A 100 -0.44 -9.11 6.02
CA TYR A 100 -0.46 -7.69 6.29
C TYR A 100 -1.83 -7.25 6.77
N ARG A 101 -1.85 -6.40 7.80
CA ARG A 101 -3.07 -5.77 8.29
C ARG A 101 -3.09 -4.32 7.88
N TYR A 102 -4.10 -3.94 7.11
CA TYR A 102 -4.39 -2.57 6.74
C TYR A 102 -5.48 -2.01 7.66
N THR A 103 -5.23 -0.86 8.24
CA THR A 103 -6.26 -0.11 8.98
C THR A 103 -6.74 1.04 8.12
N LEU A 104 -8.05 1.11 7.89
CA LEU A 104 -8.72 2.19 7.21
C LEU A 104 -9.63 2.95 8.17
N HIS A 105 -9.76 4.26 7.95
CA HIS A 105 -10.68 5.13 8.67
C HIS A 105 -11.72 5.72 7.73
N PHE A 106 -12.96 5.76 8.18
CA PHE A 106 -14.04 6.46 7.51
C PHE A 106 -14.14 7.89 8.06
N LYS A 107 -13.86 8.87 7.21
CA LYS A 107 -13.94 10.30 7.53
C LYS A 107 -14.34 11.08 6.26
N ASN A 108 -15.13 12.15 6.42
CA ASN A 108 -15.59 12.99 5.31
C ASN A 108 -16.27 12.18 4.19
N ASN A 109 -17.07 11.18 4.57
CA ASN A 109 -17.78 10.29 3.64
C ASN A 109 -16.88 9.41 2.76
N GLU A 110 -15.62 9.20 3.14
CA GLU A 110 -14.66 8.39 2.40
C GLU A 110 -13.86 7.47 3.32
N TRP A 111 -13.51 6.29 2.81
CA TRP A 111 -12.54 5.41 3.45
C TRP A 111 -11.13 5.77 3.02
N ARG A 112 -10.20 5.81 3.98
CA ARG A 112 -8.79 6.13 3.71
C ARG A 112 -7.86 5.21 4.49
N ILE A 113 -6.78 4.75 3.86
CA ILE A 113 -5.78 3.88 4.46
C ILE A 113 -4.92 4.70 5.42
N ASP A 114 -4.90 4.29 6.68
CA ASP A 114 -4.15 4.98 7.73
C ASP A 114 -2.79 4.34 8.00
N LYS A 115 -2.76 3.00 8.12
CA LYS A 115 -1.52 2.27 8.40
C LYS A 115 -1.56 0.86 7.83
N LYS A 116 -0.36 0.30 7.71
CA LYS A 116 -0.06 -1.08 7.35
C LYS A 116 0.77 -1.71 8.47
N GLU A 117 0.52 -2.96 8.76
CA GLU A 117 1.25 -3.78 9.72
C GLU A 117 1.56 -5.12 9.06
N TRP A 118 2.62 -5.80 9.49
CA TRP A 118 2.98 -7.15 9.06
C TRP A 118 2.99 -8.07 10.27
N LEU A 119 2.73 -9.36 10.06
CA LEU A 119 2.70 -10.36 11.12
C LEU A 119 4.08 -10.99 11.28
N ASP A 120 4.57 -11.03 12.52
CA ASP A 120 5.74 -11.80 12.95
C ASP A 120 5.38 -12.71 14.14
N ASP A 121 6.38 -13.42 14.67
CA ASP A 121 6.23 -14.36 15.79
C ASP A 121 5.73 -13.69 17.09
N GLU A 122 5.98 -12.39 17.25
CA GLU A 122 5.56 -11.58 18.40
C GLU A 122 4.23 -10.84 18.14
N GLY A 123 3.68 -10.95 16.94
CA GLY A 123 2.40 -10.38 16.54
C GLY A 123 2.50 -9.30 15.46
N TRP A 124 1.60 -8.31 15.52
CA TRP A 124 1.52 -7.29 14.47
C TRP A 124 2.56 -6.19 14.70
N LYS A 125 3.50 -6.06 13.77
CA LYS A 125 4.50 -5.00 13.76
C LYS A 125 4.16 -3.93 12.73
N ARG A 126 4.59 -2.71 13.00
CA ARG A 126 4.41 -1.59 12.06
C ARG A 126 5.14 -1.88 10.75
N ALA A 127 4.41 -1.76 9.65
CA ALA A 127 4.97 -1.66 8.31
C ALA A 127 4.74 -0.24 7.77
N TYR A 128 5.52 0.15 6.78
CA TYR A 128 5.37 1.44 6.14
C TYR A 128 4.59 1.27 4.83
N LEU A 129 3.70 2.22 4.55
CA LEU A 129 2.97 2.31 3.29
C LEU A 129 3.90 2.76 2.16
#